data_AF-A0A956FEE3-F1
#
_entry.id   AF-A0A956FEE3-F1
#
_cell.length_a   1.000
_cell.length_b   1.000
_cell.length_c   1.000
_cell.angle_alpha   90.00
_cell.angle_beta   90.00
_cell.angle_gamma   90.00
#
_symmetry.space_group_name_H-M   'P 1'
#
loop_
_entity.id
_entity.type
_entity.pdbx_description
1 polymer ?
#
loop_
_entity_poly.entity_id
_entity_poly.type
_entity_poly.pdbx_seq_one_letter_code
_entity_poly.pdbx_strand_id
1 'polypeptide(L)'
;MQGETASWTPGEDVAPLLAAAAGSSGTRLTDGFAAIESEIAKLTSASGQPVDWSLVGREAETYLKNTGKDLRIATYLVMAWVHGKKVDGLRRGLDLLVGLLDASWEQLHPPVEKLQARAGALTFLSEQLPRTLEELLAAKVPDDQGQALIDSYLRYRAMVAQRFPERPPALQPIEQVLGVAQEAKRLPPFPTPDKDAKAEEPAASPGSDDPLLAPIPGASPVGKDPKLSDDFDALYTEIEKIAAIDGGRVDWAMVRDASAKILSSLGKDLRCLCYWTVARMHLDKIAGLREGLSTLATGAERFGDDIFPTRPKARAAALAWMGTRIEEDLPSIAKSAPEEDLKALHASVDAIEKAMGGRAASLEGVQRARGALMSVKTEKPKPAKPAAPAAAPKPAAGAAATPKAAAPPPPPAAAVPPELESLVEQMLEQANDISAAGDTAISLRLRRQAMWMAEPSILQGRKYDCESLGMKPRMEVDGIFKKKEWGELIQRTEELFPSYPYCLDLTVWAGKAAAELLGEEAALALASELVALSVRAPNLLRGTDRNGNPLASKEAREWINEHRGAGA
;
A
#
# COMPACT_ATOMS: atom_id res chain seq x y z
N MET A 1 -45.60 26.39 -5.39
CA MET A 1 -45.91 25.07 -5.94
C MET A 1 -44.75 24.15 -5.61
N GLN A 2 -44.93 23.29 -4.62
CA GLN A 2 -44.00 22.19 -4.35
C GLN A 2 -44.13 21.23 -5.53
N GLY A 3 -43.11 21.17 -6.38
CA GLY A 3 -43.08 20.23 -7.49
C GLY A 3 -42.91 18.82 -6.93
N GLU A 4 -43.91 17.97 -7.14
CA GLU A 4 -43.80 16.53 -6.92
C GLU A 4 -42.57 16.01 -7.66
N THR A 5 -41.55 15.56 -6.91
CA THR A 5 -40.46 14.78 -7.47
C THR A 5 -41.02 13.43 -7.86
N ALA A 6 -41.49 13.30 -9.10
CA ALA A 6 -41.91 12.02 -9.66
C ALA A 6 -40.74 11.02 -9.52
N SER A 7 -40.94 9.98 -8.71
CA SER A 7 -39.97 8.90 -8.56
C SER A 7 -39.84 8.19 -9.90
N TRP A 8 -38.67 8.27 -10.54
CA TRP A 8 -38.38 7.54 -11.76
C TRP A 8 -38.43 6.03 -11.50
N THR A 9 -39.13 5.29 -12.36
CA THR A 9 -39.14 3.83 -12.33
C THR A 9 -38.41 3.27 -13.56
N PRO A 10 -37.58 2.23 -13.39
CA PRO A 10 -36.98 1.54 -14.53
C PRO A 10 -38.06 1.01 -15.48
N GLY A 11 -37.80 1.06 -16.79
CA GLY A 11 -38.68 0.44 -17.79
C GLY A 11 -38.83 -1.07 -17.57
N GLU A 12 -39.99 -1.63 -17.97
CA GLU A 12 -40.28 -3.07 -17.84
C GLU A 12 -39.23 -3.96 -18.52
N ASP A 13 -38.53 -3.42 -19.52
CA ASP A 13 -37.48 -4.08 -20.30
C ASP A 13 -36.16 -4.26 -19.54
N VAL A 14 -35.88 -3.46 -18.50
CA VAL A 14 -34.66 -3.59 -17.66
C VAL A 14 -34.95 -4.11 -16.26
N ALA A 15 -36.21 -4.07 -15.80
CA ALA A 15 -36.61 -4.55 -14.47
C ALA A 15 -36.11 -5.98 -14.12
N PRO A 16 -36.13 -6.97 -15.04
CA PRO A 16 -35.59 -8.31 -14.73
C PRO A 16 -34.09 -8.33 -14.44
N LEU A 17 -33.33 -7.38 -15.00
CA LEU A 17 -31.89 -7.24 -14.76
C LEU A 17 -31.58 -6.50 -13.46
N LEU A 18 -32.55 -5.79 -12.89
CA LEU A 18 -32.41 -5.05 -11.63
C LEU A 18 -32.90 -5.85 -10.42
N ALA A 19 -33.78 -6.83 -10.64
CA ALA A 19 -34.26 -7.72 -9.58
C ALA A 19 -33.11 -8.45 -8.85
N ALA A 20 -33.31 -8.72 -7.56
CA ALA A 20 -32.34 -9.45 -6.72
C ALA A 20 -32.03 -10.82 -7.35
N ALA A 21 -30.74 -11.12 -7.55
CA ALA A 21 -30.32 -12.37 -8.15
C ALA A 21 -30.66 -13.55 -7.22
N ALA A 22 -31.36 -14.56 -7.75
CA ALA A 22 -31.69 -15.77 -7.00
C ALA A 22 -30.40 -16.58 -6.76
N GLY A 23 -29.81 -16.44 -5.57
CA GLY A 23 -28.63 -17.20 -5.14
C GLY A 23 -27.30 -16.55 -5.51
N SER A 24 -26.92 -15.47 -4.83
CA SER A 24 -25.62 -14.82 -5.01
C SER A 24 -24.49 -15.56 -4.28
N SER A 25 -24.09 -16.74 -4.77
CA SER A 25 -22.75 -17.28 -4.49
C SER A 25 -21.77 -16.60 -5.45
N GLY A 26 -21.09 -15.55 -4.96
CA GLY A 26 -20.14 -14.75 -5.73
C GLY A 26 -18.89 -15.52 -6.17
N THR A 27 -19.03 -16.45 -7.11
CA THR A 27 -17.93 -17.01 -7.89
C THR A 27 -17.80 -16.19 -9.18
N ARG A 28 -16.72 -15.39 -9.27
CA ARG A 28 -16.32 -14.67 -10.50
C ARG A 28 -15.95 -15.58 -11.68
N LEU A 29 -15.94 -16.89 -11.47
CA LEU A 29 -15.69 -17.88 -12.52
C LEU A 29 -17.00 -18.59 -12.88
N THR A 30 -17.79 -17.96 -13.73
CA THR A 30 -18.70 -18.66 -14.63
C THR A 30 -18.07 -18.63 -16.02
N ASP A 31 -18.24 -19.68 -16.82
CA ASP A 31 -17.70 -19.75 -18.19
C ASP A 31 -18.11 -18.53 -19.04
N GLY A 32 -19.27 -17.93 -18.73
CA GLY A 32 -19.78 -16.72 -19.39
C GLY A 32 -18.95 -15.46 -19.15
N PHE A 33 -18.36 -15.26 -17.96
CA PHE A 33 -17.52 -14.07 -17.70
C PHE A 33 -16.24 -14.10 -18.54
N ALA A 34 -15.56 -15.25 -18.58
CA ALA A 34 -14.37 -15.44 -19.40
C ALA A 34 -14.66 -15.32 -20.90
N ALA A 35 -15.83 -15.81 -21.36
CA ALA A 35 -16.27 -15.64 -22.74
C ALA A 35 -16.46 -14.15 -23.10
N ILE A 36 -17.08 -13.37 -22.21
CA ILE A 36 -17.24 -11.92 -22.41
C ILE A 36 -15.88 -11.23 -22.48
N GLU A 37 -14.95 -11.48 -21.54
CA GLU A 37 -13.63 -10.84 -21.56
C GLU A 37 -12.81 -11.19 -22.81
N SER A 38 -12.91 -12.43 -23.29
CA SER A 38 -12.27 -12.88 -24.55
C SER A 38 -12.79 -12.10 -25.76
N GLU A 39 -14.10 -11.86 -25.84
CA GLU A 39 -14.69 -11.07 -26.92
C GLU A 39 -14.31 -9.58 -26.83
N ILE A 40 -14.35 -9.00 -25.63
CA ILE A 40 -13.99 -7.59 -25.41
C ILE A 40 -12.50 -7.34 -25.71
N ALA A 41 -11.62 -8.31 -25.42
CA ALA A 41 -10.19 -8.22 -25.74
C ALA A 41 -9.91 -8.08 -27.25
N LYS A 42 -10.84 -8.47 -28.13
CA LYS A 42 -10.69 -8.28 -29.58
C LYS A 42 -10.73 -6.82 -30.00
N LEU A 43 -11.32 -5.92 -29.20
CA LEU A 43 -11.36 -4.47 -29.49
C LEU A 43 -9.96 -3.86 -29.58
N THR A 44 -9.00 -4.38 -28.83
CA THR A 44 -7.60 -3.90 -28.78
C THR A 44 -6.63 -4.86 -29.44
N SER A 45 -7.11 -5.98 -29.98
CA SER A 45 -6.28 -7.00 -30.61
C SER A 45 -5.87 -6.58 -32.02
N ALA A 46 -4.59 -6.78 -32.33
CA ALA A 46 -4.05 -6.62 -33.68
C ALA A 46 -4.54 -7.70 -34.67
N SER A 47 -5.26 -8.73 -34.20
CA SER A 47 -5.75 -9.83 -35.05
C SER A 47 -6.86 -9.42 -36.02
N GLY A 48 -7.52 -8.26 -35.80
CA GLY A 48 -8.58 -7.74 -36.67
C GLY A 48 -9.87 -8.58 -36.66
N GLN A 49 -10.03 -9.51 -35.72
CA GLN A 49 -11.27 -10.29 -35.62
C GLN A 49 -12.42 -9.43 -35.08
N PRO A 50 -13.61 -9.47 -35.70
CA PRO A 50 -14.76 -8.73 -35.19
C PRO A 50 -15.24 -9.32 -33.85
N VAL A 51 -15.74 -8.45 -32.98
CA VAL A 51 -16.36 -8.82 -31.70
C VAL A 51 -17.74 -9.45 -31.96
N ASP A 52 -18.02 -10.60 -31.33
CA ASP A 52 -19.36 -11.18 -31.33
C ASP A 52 -20.23 -10.51 -30.26
N TRP A 53 -20.85 -9.39 -30.63
CA TRP A 53 -21.77 -8.66 -29.75
C TRP A 53 -23.02 -9.45 -29.36
N SER A 54 -23.42 -10.46 -30.13
CA SER A 54 -24.58 -11.30 -29.81
C SER A 54 -24.24 -12.24 -28.65
N LEU A 55 -23.05 -12.84 -28.67
CA LEU A 55 -22.50 -13.61 -27.56
C LEU A 55 -22.36 -12.74 -26.31
N VAL A 56 -21.70 -11.58 -26.42
CA VAL A 56 -21.50 -10.65 -25.28
C VAL A 56 -22.84 -10.29 -24.65
N GLY A 57 -23.86 -9.93 -25.45
CA GLY A 57 -25.18 -9.58 -24.94
C GLY A 57 -25.86 -10.73 -24.18
N ARG A 58 -25.85 -11.94 -24.73
CA ARG A 58 -26.50 -13.11 -24.11
C ARG A 58 -25.83 -13.50 -22.78
N GLU A 59 -24.50 -13.56 -22.75
CA GLU A 59 -23.77 -13.95 -21.55
C GLU A 59 -23.85 -12.86 -20.48
N ALA A 60 -23.78 -11.57 -20.86
CA ALA A 60 -23.88 -10.46 -19.91
C ALA A 60 -25.28 -10.38 -19.28
N GLU A 61 -26.36 -10.58 -20.05
CA GLU A 61 -27.71 -10.67 -19.50
C GLU A 61 -27.84 -11.84 -18.52
N THR A 62 -27.31 -13.01 -18.88
CA THR A 62 -27.36 -14.20 -18.04
C THR A 62 -26.62 -13.97 -16.72
N TYR A 63 -25.45 -13.33 -16.78
CA TYR A 63 -24.66 -12.97 -15.61
C TYR A 63 -25.41 -11.99 -14.68
N LEU A 64 -25.97 -10.91 -15.23
CA LEU A 64 -26.66 -9.88 -14.45
C LEU A 64 -27.98 -10.38 -13.83
N LYS A 65 -28.64 -11.36 -14.49
CA LYS A 65 -29.84 -12.02 -13.96
C LYS A 65 -29.52 -13.00 -12.83
N ASN A 66 -28.51 -13.84 -13.02
CA ASN A 66 -28.35 -15.07 -12.24
C ASN A 66 -27.12 -15.10 -11.33
N THR A 67 -26.11 -14.28 -11.59
CA THR A 67 -24.81 -14.38 -10.90
C THR A 67 -24.56 -13.18 -9.98
N GLY A 68 -24.62 -11.96 -10.52
CA GLY A 68 -24.32 -10.78 -9.74
C GLY A 68 -24.44 -9.49 -10.53
N LYS A 69 -24.48 -8.36 -9.82
CA LYS A 69 -24.51 -7.03 -10.44
C LYS A 69 -23.07 -6.57 -10.62
N ASP A 70 -22.56 -6.56 -11.85
CA ASP A 70 -21.22 -6.03 -12.19
C ASP A 70 -21.37 -4.92 -13.24
N LEU A 71 -20.87 -3.73 -12.91
CA LEU A 71 -20.94 -2.52 -13.71
C LEU A 71 -20.13 -2.62 -15.00
N ARG A 72 -19.01 -3.35 -15.01
CA ARG A 72 -18.25 -3.62 -16.25
C ARG A 72 -19.07 -4.49 -17.18
N ILE A 73 -19.66 -5.56 -16.66
CA ILE A 73 -20.57 -6.42 -17.45
C ILE A 73 -21.78 -5.63 -17.94
N ALA A 74 -22.35 -4.74 -17.13
CA ALA A 74 -23.42 -3.86 -17.57
C ALA A 74 -22.98 -2.94 -18.71
N THR A 75 -21.77 -2.36 -18.66
CA THR A 75 -21.24 -1.52 -19.75
C THR A 75 -21.00 -2.30 -21.04
N TYR A 76 -20.55 -3.56 -20.95
CA TYR A 76 -20.42 -4.44 -22.11
C TYR A 76 -21.80 -4.81 -22.70
N LEU A 77 -22.80 -5.02 -21.85
CA LEU A 77 -24.18 -5.24 -22.28
C LEU A 77 -24.76 -4.02 -23.01
N VAL A 78 -24.47 -2.80 -22.53
CA VAL A 78 -24.86 -1.57 -23.24
C VAL A 78 -24.29 -1.57 -24.66
N MET A 79 -22.99 -1.84 -24.82
CA MET A 79 -22.37 -1.92 -26.15
C MET A 79 -23.03 -2.99 -27.03
N ALA A 80 -23.28 -4.19 -26.50
CA ALA A 80 -23.96 -5.25 -27.24
C ALA A 80 -25.36 -4.84 -27.71
N TRP A 81 -26.14 -4.19 -26.86
CA TRP A 81 -27.46 -3.66 -27.22
C TRP A 81 -27.38 -2.52 -28.22
N VAL A 82 -26.38 -1.64 -28.16
CA VAL A 82 -26.18 -0.57 -29.15
C VAL A 82 -25.92 -1.18 -30.53
N HIS A 83 -25.06 -2.20 -30.62
CA HIS A 83 -24.76 -2.86 -31.89
C HIS A 83 -25.96 -3.61 -32.48
N GLY A 84 -26.77 -4.28 -31.63
CA GLY A 84 -27.93 -5.07 -32.06
C GLY A 84 -29.23 -4.29 -32.25
N LYS A 85 -29.53 -3.35 -31.35
CA LYS A 85 -30.82 -2.61 -31.26
C LYS A 85 -30.69 -1.11 -31.51
N LYS A 86 -29.48 -0.63 -31.88
CA LYS A 86 -29.25 0.76 -32.30
C LYS A 86 -29.62 1.75 -31.17
N VAL A 87 -30.33 2.82 -31.50
CA VAL A 87 -30.72 3.89 -30.58
C VAL A 87 -31.54 3.40 -29.39
N ASP A 88 -32.50 2.49 -29.61
CA ASP A 88 -33.28 1.90 -28.51
C ASP A 88 -32.39 1.05 -27.58
N GLY A 89 -31.38 0.39 -28.15
CA GLY A 89 -30.36 -0.33 -27.37
C GLY A 89 -29.58 0.59 -26.43
N LEU A 90 -29.19 1.79 -26.90
CA LEU A 90 -28.51 2.78 -26.08
C LEU A 90 -29.42 3.34 -24.99
N ARG A 91 -30.64 3.75 -25.34
CA ARG A 91 -31.65 4.24 -24.39
C ARG A 91 -31.84 3.23 -23.25
N ARG A 92 -32.12 1.97 -23.60
CA ARG A 92 -32.30 0.88 -22.65
C ARG A 92 -31.04 0.62 -21.81
N GLY A 93 -29.87 0.70 -22.42
CA GLY A 93 -28.59 0.55 -21.71
C GLY A 93 -28.36 1.64 -20.67
N LEU A 94 -28.69 2.90 -20.98
CA LEU A 94 -28.58 4.02 -20.04
C LEU A 94 -29.57 3.87 -18.88
N ASP A 95 -30.81 3.45 -19.16
CA ASP A 95 -31.81 3.19 -18.12
C ASP A 95 -31.37 2.03 -17.19
N LEU A 96 -30.74 0.98 -17.73
CA LEU A 96 -30.13 -0.09 -16.93
C LEU A 96 -29.03 0.45 -16.00
N LEU A 97 -28.11 1.29 -16.52
CA LEU A 97 -27.04 1.86 -15.72
C LEU A 97 -27.59 2.77 -14.62
N VAL A 98 -28.59 3.60 -14.91
CA VAL A 98 -29.28 4.41 -13.90
C VAL A 98 -29.87 3.50 -12.82
N GLY A 99 -30.61 2.45 -13.21
CA GLY A 99 -31.23 1.53 -12.26
C GLY A 99 -30.21 0.79 -11.39
N LEU A 100 -29.06 0.38 -11.94
CA LEU A 100 -27.99 -0.27 -11.18
C LEU A 100 -27.29 0.70 -10.22
N LEU A 101 -27.01 1.92 -10.68
CA LEU A 101 -26.40 2.97 -9.87
C LEU A 101 -27.34 3.49 -8.79
N ASP A 102 -28.65 3.36 -8.98
CA ASP A 102 -29.66 3.74 -7.99
C ASP A 102 -29.94 2.61 -7.00
N ALA A 103 -30.56 1.52 -7.48
CA ALA A 103 -31.14 0.46 -6.66
C ALA A 103 -30.13 -0.60 -6.21
N SER A 104 -28.99 -0.71 -6.88
CA SER A 104 -27.97 -1.74 -6.58
C SER A 104 -26.62 -1.14 -6.20
N TRP A 105 -26.55 0.14 -5.86
CA TRP A 105 -25.29 0.84 -5.63
C TRP A 105 -24.35 0.10 -4.67
N GLU A 106 -24.85 -0.36 -3.53
CA GLU A 106 -24.03 -1.05 -2.53
C GLU A 106 -23.61 -2.45 -2.99
N GLN A 107 -24.47 -3.18 -3.71
CA GLN A 107 -24.23 -4.56 -4.16
C GLN A 107 -23.52 -4.66 -5.52
N LEU A 108 -23.33 -3.53 -6.21
CA LEU A 108 -22.69 -3.46 -7.52
C LEU A 108 -21.19 -3.75 -7.42
N HIS A 109 -20.65 -4.54 -8.34
CA HIS A 109 -19.22 -4.76 -8.54
C HIS A 109 -18.68 -3.86 -9.67
N PRO A 110 -17.46 -3.30 -9.64
CA PRO A 110 -16.53 -3.22 -8.51
C PRO A 110 -17.22 -2.64 -7.26
N PRO A 111 -16.82 -3.01 -6.03
CA PRO A 111 -17.51 -2.57 -4.81
C PRO A 111 -17.41 -1.04 -4.62
N VAL A 112 -18.25 -0.46 -3.74
CA VAL A 112 -18.35 1.01 -3.57
C VAL A 112 -16.99 1.61 -3.23
N GLU A 113 -16.14 0.88 -2.51
CA GLU A 113 -14.78 1.28 -2.14
C GLU A 113 -13.86 1.50 -3.37
N LYS A 114 -14.18 0.88 -4.51
CA LYS A 114 -13.46 1.07 -5.78
C LYS A 114 -14.20 2.06 -6.69
N LEU A 115 -14.54 3.24 -6.19
CA LEU A 115 -15.23 4.28 -6.98
C LEU A 115 -14.50 4.57 -8.29
N GLN A 116 -13.15 4.60 -8.30
CA GLN A 116 -12.39 4.83 -9.53
C GLN A 116 -12.52 3.67 -10.52
N ALA A 117 -12.66 2.43 -10.08
CA ALA A 117 -12.89 1.29 -10.96
C ALA A 117 -14.33 1.28 -11.51
N ARG A 118 -15.32 1.70 -10.70
CA ARG A 118 -16.69 1.95 -11.19
C ARG A 118 -16.72 3.08 -12.21
N ALA A 119 -16.03 4.19 -11.92
CA ALA A 119 -15.86 5.29 -12.86
C ALA A 119 -15.16 4.82 -14.14
N GLY A 120 -14.10 4.02 -14.03
CA GLY A 120 -13.42 3.42 -15.19
C GLY A 120 -14.33 2.54 -16.06
N ALA A 121 -15.20 1.75 -15.45
CA ALA A 121 -16.21 0.98 -16.18
C ALA A 121 -17.17 1.88 -16.97
N LEU A 122 -17.56 3.03 -16.40
CA LEU A 122 -18.39 4.02 -17.11
C LEU A 122 -17.59 4.81 -18.17
N THR A 123 -16.32 5.12 -17.90
CA THR A 123 -15.41 5.80 -18.84
C THR A 123 -15.19 4.96 -20.10
N PHE A 124 -15.16 3.62 -19.98
CA PHE A 124 -15.12 2.72 -21.14
C PHE A 124 -16.23 3.04 -22.16
N LEU A 125 -17.46 3.30 -21.71
CA LEU A 125 -18.54 3.67 -22.63
C LEU A 125 -18.27 5.01 -23.33
N SER A 126 -17.71 5.98 -22.62
CA SER A 126 -17.35 7.28 -23.19
C SER A 126 -16.23 7.21 -24.22
N GLU A 127 -15.36 6.21 -24.13
CA GLU A 127 -14.32 5.97 -25.13
C GLU A 127 -14.85 5.20 -26.34
N GLN A 128 -15.75 4.23 -26.13
CA GLN A 128 -16.21 3.32 -27.19
C GLN A 128 -17.45 3.82 -27.97
N LEU A 129 -18.35 4.57 -27.32
CA LEU A 129 -19.62 4.98 -27.92
C LEU A 129 -19.53 6.09 -28.98
N PRO A 130 -18.65 7.10 -28.93
CA PRO A 130 -18.76 8.28 -29.79
C PRO A 130 -18.85 7.94 -31.29
N ARG A 131 -17.95 7.08 -31.79
CA ARG A 131 -17.94 6.66 -33.19
C ARG A 131 -19.22 5.90 -33.57
N THR A 132 -19.60 4.93 -32.76
CA THR A 132 -20.82 4.13 -33.00
C THR A 132 -22.06 5.03 -32.98
N LEU A 133 -22.10 6.01 -32.08
CA LEU A 133 -23.20 6.94 -31.94
C LEU A 133 -23.31 7.91 -33.13
N GLU A 134 -22.19 8.42 -33.64
CA GLU A 134 -22.17 9.23 -34.88
C GLU A 134 -22.77 8.46 -36.06
N GLU A 135 -22.39 7.19 -36.23
CA GLU A 135 -22.94 6.31 -37.27
C GLU A 135 -24.45 6.06 -37.09
N LEU A 136 -24.91 5.89 -35.84
CA LEU A 136 -26.32 5.70 -35.53
C LEU A 136 -27.17 6.95 -35.78
N LEU A 137 -26.68 8.12 -35.40
CA LEU A 137 -27.42 9.39 -35.55
C LEU A 137 -27.43 9.88 -37.00
N ALA A 138 -26.44 9.50 -37.81
CA ALA A 138 -26.43 9.76 -39.24
C ALA A 138 -27.61 9.04 -39.96
N ALA A 139 -28.06 7.91 -39.43
CA ALA A 139 -29.25 7.21 -39.91
C ALA A 139 -30.50 7.83 -39.27
N LYS A 140 -31.08 8.86 -39.91
CA LYS A 140 -32.32 9.60 -39.52
C LYS A 140 -33.15 8.90 -38.43
N VAL A 141 -32.87 9.27 -37.18
CA VAL A 141 -33.56 8.76 -36.00
C VAL A 141 -34.88 9.51 -35.85
N PRO A 142 -36.02 8.84 -35.63
CA PRO A 142 -37.29 9.51 -35.33
C PRO A 142 -37.16 10.44 -34.12
N ASP A 143 -37.78 11.64 -34.20
CA ASP A 143 -37.64 12.69 -33.18
C ASP A 143 -38.06 12.22 -31.77
N ASP A 144 -39.07 11.36 -31.67
CA ASP A 144 -39.55 10.76 -30.42
C ASP A 144 -38.50 9.83 -29.79
N GLN A 145 -37.82 9.04 -30.61
CA GLN A 145 -36.73 8.17 -30.17
C GLN A 145 -35.47 8.97 -29.80
N GLY A 146 -35.19 10.03 -30.55
CA GLY A 146 -34.11 10.97 -30.25
C GLY A 146 -34.32 11.66 -28.90
N GLN A 147 -35.53 12.18 -28.65
CA GLN A 147 -35.87 12.82 -27.38
C GLN A 147 -35.82 11.84 -26.21
N ALA A 148 -36.36 10.62 -26.37
CA ALA A 148 -36.30 9.60 -25.33
C ALA A 148 -34.86 9.20 -24.97
N LEU A 149 -33.97 9.13 -25.97
CA LEU A 149 -32.54 8.91 -25.74
C LEU A 149 -31.90 10.05 -24.95
N ILE A 150 -32.16 11.31 -25.33
CA ILE A 150 -31.65 12.50 -24.62
C ILE A 150 -32.12 12.47 -23.16
N ASP A 151 -33.39 12.18 -22.91
CA ASP A 151 -33.95 12.10 -21.56
C ASP A 151 -33.27 11.01 -20.72
N SER A 152 -33.05 9.82 -21.29
CA SER A 152 -32.31 8.73 -20.63
C SER A 152 -30.85 9.11 -20.36
N TYR A 153 -30.20 9.80 -21.28
CA TYR A 153 -28.82 10.26 -21.11
C TYR A 153 -28.70 11.31 -20.01
N LEU A 154 -29.59 12.30 -19.99
CA LEU A 154 -29.58 13.35 -18.97
C LEU A 154 -29.84 12.75 -17.57
N ARG A 155 -30.71 11.73 -17.45
CA ARG A 155 -30.89 10.96 -16.20
C ARG A 155 -29.61 10.23 -15.78
N TYR A 156 -28.97 9.53 -16.71
CA TYR A 156 -27.69 8.87 -16.49
C TYR A 156 -26.62 9.86 -16.00
N ARG A 157 -26.49 11.01 -16.66
CA ARG A 157 -25.57 12.08 -16.27
C ARG A 157 -25.83 12.59 -14.85
N ALA A 158 -27.10 12.80 -14.48
CA ALA A 158 -27.47 13.24 -13.13
C ALA A 158 -27.12 12.18 -12.07
N MET A 159 -27.43 10.91 -12.33
CA MET A 159 -27.09 9.79 -11.45
C MET A 159 -25.58 9.64 -11.28
N VAL A 160 -24.81 9.77 -12.36
CA VAL A 160 -23.34 9.74 -12.32
C VAL A 160 -22.80 10.90 -11.48
N ALA A 161 -23.28 12.12 -11.69
CA ALA A 161 -22.85 13.27 -10.89
C ALA A 161 -23.16 13.09 -9.40
N GLN A 162 -24.29 12.46 -9.06
CA GLN A 162 -24.67 12.16 -7.68
C GLN A 162 -23.78 11.09 -7.04
N ARG A 163 -23.46 10.02 -7.78
CA ARG A 163 -22.69 8.88 -7.27
C ARG A 163 -21.17 9.09 -7.28
N PHE A 164 -20.68 10.04 -8.08
CA PHE A 164 -19.25 10.35 -8.22
C PHE A 164 -18.97 11.87 -8.03
N PRO A 165 -19.20 12.43 -6.83
CA PRO A 165 -19.12 13.88 -6.60
C PRO A 165 -17.70 14.46 -6.69
N GLU A 166 -16.67 13.68 -6.34
CA GLU A 166 -15.27 14.17 -6.32
C GLU A 166 -14.51 13.89 -7.61
N ARG A 167 -14.71 12.72 -8.21
CA ARG A 167 -14.01 12.25 -9.42
C ARG A 167 -15.00 11.58 -10.38
N PRO A 168 -15.82 12.36 -11.11
CA PRO A 168 -16.78 11.81 -12.06
C PRO A 168 -16.06 11.17 -13.27
N PRO A 169 -16.63 10.11 -13.87
CA PRO A 169 -16.14 9.58 -15.14
C PRO A 169 -16.26 10.63 -16.23
N ALA A 170 -15.39 10.56 -17.24
CA ALA A 170 -15.46 11.48 -18.37
C ALA A 170 -16.72 11.20 -19.19
N LEU A 171 -17.61 12.18 -19.34
CA LEU A 171 -18.83 12.06 -20.15
C LEU A 171 -18.79 12.89 -21.44
N GLN A 172 -17.86 13.84 -21.53
CA GLN A 172 -17.76 14.83 -22.60
C GLN A 172 -17.78 14.24 -24.02
N PRO A 173 -17.10 13.12 -24.36
CA PRO A 173 -17.13 12.59 -25.72
C PRO A 173 -18.54 12.19 -26.18
N ILE A 174 -19.37 11.65 -25.27
CA ILE A 174 -20.76 11.31 -25.59
C ILE A 174 -21.61 12.59 -25.67
N GLU A 175 -21.39 13.55 -24.76
CA GLU A 175 -22.13 14.83 -24.75
C GLU A 175 -21.93 15.62 -26.05
N GLN A 176 -20.73 15.58 -26.62
CA GLN A 176 -20.41 16.24 -27.89
C GLN A 176 -21.21 15.67 -29.05
N VAL A 177 -21.31 14.33 -29.14
CA VAL A 177 -22.08 13.67 -30.21
C VAL A 177 -23.58 13.86 -30.03
N LEU A 178 -24.09 13.86 -28.79
CA LEU A 178 -25.51 14.08 -28.50
C LEU A 178 -25.95 15.55 -28.55
N GLY A 179 -25.03 16.51 -28.52
CA GLY A 179 -25.35 17.95 -28.53
C GLY A 179 -26.00 18.48 -27.23
N VAL A 180 -25.92 17.74 -26.13
CA VAL A 180 -26.71 17.95 -24.88
C VAL A 180 -26.12 18.97 -23.89
N ALA A 181 -25.09 19.73 -24.29
CA ALA A 181 -24.35 20.65 -23.41
C ALA A 181 -25.21 21.77 -22.78
N GLN A 182 -26.42 22.05 -23.29
CA GLN A 182 -27.30 23.11 -22.79
C GLN A 182 -28.53 22.62 -22.00
N GLU A 183 -28.95 21.35 -22.15
CA GLU A 183 -30.21 20.81 -21.55
C GLU A 183 -30.05 20.27 -20.13
N ALA A 184 -28.81 20.02 -19.73
CA ALA A 184 -28.33 19.61 -18.40
C ALA A 184 -28.94 20.32 -17.18
N LYS A 185 -29.42 21.55 -17.32
CA LYS A 185 -29.96 22.38 -16.22
C LYS A 185 -31.44 22.13 -15.93
N ARG A 186 -32.14 21.31 -16.73
CA ARG A 186 -33.60 21.13 -16.67
C ARG A 186 -34.09 19.91 -15.89
N LEU A 187 -33.22 18.96 -15.55
CA LEU A 187 -33.64 17.76 -14.81
C LEU A 187 -33.64 17.97 -13.29
N PRO A 188 -34.62 17.41 -12.56
CA PRO A 188 -34.60 17.38 -11.11
C PRO A 188 -33.45 16.50 -10.57
N PRO A 189 -32.90 16.81 -9.38
CA PRO A 189 -31.93 15.92 -8.72
C PRO A 189 -32.58 14.56 -8.46
N PHE A 190 -31.80 13.49 -8.58
CA PHE A 190 -32.29 12.15 -8.28
C PHE A 190 -32.68 12.04 -6.79
N PRO A 191 -33.81 11.40 -6.44
CA PRO A 191 -34.20 11.21 -5.04
C PRO A 191 -33.07 10.50 -4.27
N THR A 192 -32.76 11.00 -3.06
CA THR A 192 -31.85 10.29 -2.16
C THR A 192 -32.58 9.13 -1.51
N PRO A 193 -32.02 7.90 -1.47
CA PRO A 193 -32.61 6.80 -0.71
C PRO A 193 -32.73 7.20 0.77
N ASP A 194 -33.88 6.89 1.37
CA ASP A 194 -34.20 7.19 2.77
C ASP A 194 -33.10 6.67 3.70
N LYS A 195 -32.54 7.57 4.51
CA LYS A 195 -31.53 7.25 5.54
C LYS A 195 -32.12 6.55 6.77
N ASP A 196 -33.43 6.29 6.79
CA ASP A 196 -34.18 5.85 7.98
C ASP A 196 -34.50 4.35 8.04
N ALA A 197 -33.93 3.52 7.16
CA ALA A 197 -34.00 2.07 7.33
C ALA A 197 -33.01 1.61 8.42
N LYS A 198 -33.46 1.73 9.69
CA LYS A 198 -32.80 1.18 10.89
C LYS A 198 -32.47 -0.31 10.70
N ALA A 199 -31.19 -0.64 10.67
CA ALA A 199 -30.70 -1.98 10.96
C ALA A 199 -30.49 -2.11 12.48
N GLU A 200 -31.07 -3.14 13.08
CA GLU A 200 -30.96 -3.46 14.51
C GLU A 200 -29.52 -3.75 14.94
N GLU A 201 -29.07 -3.08 16.01
CA GLU A 201 -27.84 -3.36 16.73
C GLU A 201 -27.92 -4.71 17.48
N PRO A 202 -26.91 -5.58 17.39
CA PRO A 202 -26.63 -6.55 18.44
C PRO A 202 -25.71 -5.93 19.50
N ALA A 203 -26.07 -6.22 20.75
CA ALA A 203 -25.54 -5.65 21.97
C ALA A 203 -24.02 -5.80 22.16
N ALA A 204 -23.40 -4.72 22.64
CA ALA A 204 -22.05 -4.72 23.16
C ALA A 204 -21.96 -5.48 24.50
N SER A 205 -20.86 -6.21 24.69
CA SER A 205 -20.37 -6.66 26.00
C SER A 205 -18.83 -6.72 26.03
N PRO A 206 -18.21 -6.67 27.23
CA PRO A 206 -17.14 -5.71 27.50
C PRO A 206 -15.72 -6.30 27.56
N GLY A 207 -14.71 -5.42 27.46
CA GLY A 207 -13.46 -5.53 28.24
C GLY A 207 -12.16 -5.83 27.50
N SER A 208 -11.47 -4.78 27.03
CA SER A 208 -10.03 -4.51 27.17
C SER A 208 -9.78 -3.12 26.57
N ASP A 209 -9.09 -2.25 27.29
CA ASP A 209 -8.80 -0.85 26.90
C ASP A 209 -7.73 -0.74 25.80
N ASP A 210 -7.55 -1.79 24.97
CA ASP A 210 -6.61 -1.73 23.86
C ASP A 210 -7.21 -0.86 22.74
N PRO A 211 -6.63 0.32 22.45
CA PRO A 211 -7.16 1.23 21.42
C PRO A 211 -7.20 0.57 20.03
N LEU A 212 -6.38 -0.46 19.75
CA LEU A 212 -6.45 -1.21 18.50
C LEU A 212 -7.73 -2.04 18.37
N LEU A 213 -8.31 -2.46 19.49
CA LEU A 213 -9.50 -3.32 19.55
C LEU A 213 -10.76 -2.55 19.97
N ALA A 214 -10.67 -1.23 20.12
CA ALA A 214 -11.85 -0.38 20.30
C ALA A 214 -12.78 -0.52 19.07
N PRO A 215 -14.10 -0.64 19.23
CA PRO A 215 -15.04 -0.68 18.11
C PRO A 215 -14.83 0.51 17.16
N ILE A 216 -14.94 0.26 15.86
CA ILE A 216 -14.84 1.32 14.85
C ILE A 216 -16.14 2.15 14.90
N PRO A 217 -16.08 3.49 15.00
CA PRO A 217 -17.28 4.33 15.03
C PRO A 217 -18.14 4.15 13.76
N GLY A 218 -19.45 3.92 13.95
CA GLY A 218 -20.40 3.79 12.85
C GLY A 218 -21.29 2.55 12.99
N ALA A 219 -21.94 2.15 11.89
CA ALA A 219 -22.92 1.07 11.87
C ALA A 219 -22.33 -0.35 12.02
N SER A 220 -21.01 -0.51 11.84
CA SER A 220 -20.31 -1.80 11.99
C SER A 220 -19.15 -1.64 12.98
N PRO A 221 -19.22 -2.23 14.19
CA PRO A 221 -18.16 -2.12 15.19
C PRO A 221 -16.86 -2.81 14.76
N VAL A 222 -16.92 -3.73 13.78
CA VAL A 222 -15.77 -4.36 13.14
C VAL A 222 -15.26 -3.61 11.90
N GLY A 223 -15.91 -2.51 11.52
CA GLY A 223 -15.59 -1.76 10.30
C GLY A 223 -15.88 -2.55 9.02
N LYS A 224 -15.02 -2.39 8.01
CA LYS A 224 -15.13 -2.97 6.67
C LYS A 224 -13.90 -3.81 6.33
N ASP A 225 -14.03 -4.81 5.44
CA ASP A 225 -12.89 -5.65 5.02
C ASP A 225 -11.78 -4.78 4.39
N PRO A 226 -10.58 -4.72 4.99
CA PRO A 226 -9.51 -3.87 4.48
C PRO A 226 -8.95 -4.31 3.13
N LYS A 227 -9.20 -5.56 2.68
CA LYS A 227 -8.51 -6.22 1.55
C LYS A 227 -8.40 -5.40 0.26
N LEU A 228 -9.34 -4.48 0.03
CA LEU A 228 -9.44 -3.70 -1.21
C LEU A 228 -9.17 -2.20 -1.01
N SER A 229 -8.59 -1.82 0.13
CA SER A 229 -8.19 -0.45 0.44
C SER A 229 -6.74 -0.21 0.05
N ASP A 230 -6.42 1.02 -0.36
CA ASP A 230 -5.05 1.44 -0.65
C ASP A 230 -4.13 1.28 0.57
N ASP A 231 -4.65 1.48 1.78
CA ASP A 231 -3.92 1.26 3.03
C ASP A 231 -3.51 -0.23 3.18
N PHE A 232 -4.41 -1.16 2.86
CA PHE A 232 -4.11 -2.59 2.90
C PHE A 232 -3.23 -3.03 1.73
N ASP A 233 -3.42 -2.46 0.53
CA ASP A 233 -2.58 -2.75 -0.63
C ASP A 233 -1.13 -2.28 -0.37
N ALA A 234 -0.94 -1.08 0.18
CA ALA A 234 0.37 -0.58 0.59
C ALA A 234 1.02 -1.47 1.67
N LEU A 235 0.24 -1.86 2.69
CA LEU A 235 0.69 -2.82 3.71
C LEU A 235 1.07 -4.17 3.08
N TYR A 236 0.26 -4.67 2.15
CA TYR A 236 0.48 -5.96 1.50
C TYR A 236 1.71 -5.93 0.58
N THR A 237 1.90 -4.86 -0.20
CA THR A 237 3.11 -4.64 -1.00
C THR A 237 4.36 -4.60 -0.11
N GLU A 238 4.30 -3.98 1.06
CA GLU A 238 5.41 -3.99 2.01
C GLU A 238 5.71 -5.40 2.51
N ILE A 239 4.68 -6.20 2.81
CA ILE A 239 4.82 -7.61 3.21
C ILE A 239 5.34 -8.49 2.06
N GLU A 240 4.97 -8.21 0.80
CA GLU A 240 5.46 -8.96 -0.37
C GLU A 240 6.98 -8.82 -0.58
N LYS A 241 7.60 -7.76 -0.05
CA LYS A 241 9.06 -7.60 -0.07
C LYS A 241 9.81 -8.75 0.63
N ILE A 242 9.15 -9.49 1.53
CA ILE A 242 9.71 -10.72 2.14
C ILE A 242 10.15 -11.73 1.08
N ALA A 243 9.41 -11.84 -0.02
CA ALA A 243 9.67 -12.79 -1.10
C ALA A 243 10.49 -12.17 -2.24
N ALA A 244 10.87 -10.90 -2.13
CA ALA A 244 11.51 -10.19 -3.22
C ALA A 244 12.97 -10.64 -3.38
N ILE A 245 13.23 -11.29 -4.51
CA ILE A 245 14.56 -11.79 -4.91
C ILE A 245 15.53 -10.62 -5.09
N ASP A 246 15.04 -9.40 -5.33
CA ASP A 246 15.77 -8.17 -5.60
C ASP A 246 16.30 -7.44 -4.34
N GLY A 247 15.86 -7.81 -3.13
CA GLY A 247 16.41 -7.29 -1.87
C GLY A 247 15.61 -6.25 -1.12
N GLY A 248 14.33 -6.08 -1.46
CA GLY A 248 13.40 -5.30 -0.63
C GLY A 248 13.47 -5.77 0.83
N ARG A 249 13.99 -4.93 1.74
CA ARG A 249 13.81 -5.14 3.18
C ARG A 249 12.43 -4.61 3.55
N VAL A 250 11.67 -5.43 4.27
CA VAL A 250 10.39 -5.03 4.86
C VAL A 250 10.64 -3.96 5.93
N ASP A 251 9.97 -2.83 5.81
CA ASP A 251 9.86 -1.82 6.86
C ASP A 251 8.82 -2.27 7.89
N TRP A 252 9.29 -2.96 8.93
CA TRP A 252 8.42 -3.43 10.01
C TRP A 252 7.77 -2.29 10.81
N ALA A 253 8.35 -1.08 10.83
CA ALA A 253 7.71 0.06 11.48
C ALA A 253 6.51 0.55 10.65
N MET A 254 6.66 0.61 9.32
CA MET A 254 5.55 0.88 8.40
C MET A 254 4.47 -0.20 8.51
N VAL A 255 4.84 -1.48 8.52
CA VAL A 255 3.88 -2.60 8.68
C VAL A 255 3.11 -2.46 10.00
N ARG A 256 3.78 -2.11 11.10
CA ARG A 256 3.13 -1.84 12.40
C ARG A 256 2.13 -0.69 12.29
N ASP A 257 2.56 0.46 11.77
CA ASP A 257 1.75 1.68 11.76
C ASP A 257 0.56 1.57 10.78
N ALA A 258 0.79 1.00 9.60
CA ALA A 258 -0.26 0.74 8.62
C ALA A 258 -1.28 -0.29 9.14
N SER A 259 -0.83 -1.39 9.75
CA SER A 259 -1.73 -2.36 10.37
C SER A 259 -2.54 -1.73 11.50
N ALA A 260 -1.91 -0.91 12.34
CA ALA A 260 -2.57 -0.21 13.44
C ALA A 260 -3.61 0.80 12.94
N LYS A 261 -3.30 1.55 11.89
CA LYS A 261 -4.22 2.47 11.22
C LYS A 261 -5.44 1.70 10.70
N ILE A 262 -5.22 0.64 9.94
CA ILE A 262 -6.32 -0.19 9.40
C ILE A 262 -7.20 -0.74 10.53
N LEU A 263 -6.61 -1.30 11.57
CA LEU A 263 -7.33 -1.86 12.70
C LEU A 263 -8.13 -0.80 13.47
N SER A 264 -7.64 0.43 13.59
CA SER A 264 -8.31 1.50 14.35
C SER A 264 -9.33 2.31 13.56
N SER A 265 -9.19 2.43 12.23
CA SER A 265 -10.05 3.31 11.42
C SER A 265 -10.81 2.64 10.28
N LEU A 266 -10.44 1.43 9.87
CA LEU A 266 -11.01 0.79 8.67
C LEU A 266 -11.73 -0.52 8.97
N GLY A 267 -11.04 -1.50 9.56
CA GLY A 267 -11.61 -2.83 9.80
C GLY A 267 -10.82 -3.70 10.76
N LYS A 268 -11.54 -4.47 11.59
CA LYS A 268 -10.95 -5.50 12.45
C LYS A 268 -10.61 -6.71 11.59
N ASP A 269 -9.33 -6.84 11.27
CA ASP A 269 -8.84 -7.82 10.32
C ASP A 269 -7.72 -8.67 10.92
N LEU A 270 -7.90 -9.98 10.88
CA LEU A 270 -7.00 -11.00 11.37
C LEU A 270 -5.66 -10.99 10.61
N ARG A 271 -5.63 -10.66 9.31
CA ARG A 271 -4.36 -10.55 8.57
C ARG A 271 -3.57 -9.37 9.11
N CYS A 272 -4.22 -8.23 9.31
CA CYS A 272 -3.60 -7.05 9.92
C CYS A 272 -3.12 -7.33 11.34
N LEU A 273 -3.88 -8.08 12.16
CA LEU A 273 -3.41 -8.52 13.48
C LEU A 273 -2.18 -9.45 13.38
N CYS A 274 -2.15 -10.37 12.42
CA CYS A 274 -0.98 -11.23 12.15
C CYS A 274 0.24 -10.40 11.71
N TYR A 275 0.06 -9.46 10.78
CA TYR A 275 1.12 -8.57 10.28
C TYR A 275 1.66 -7.68 11.39
N TRP A 276 0.76 -7.08 12.18
CA TRP A 276 1.11 -6.27 13.34
C TRP A 276 1.88 -7.08 14.39
N THR A 277 1.45 -8.31 14.68
CA THR A 277 2.14 -9.21 15.62
C THR A 277 3.58 -9.50 15.19
N VAL A 278 3.79 -9.84 13.91
CA VAL A 278 5.13 -10.11 13.38
C VAL A 278 5.97 -8.83 13.37
N ALA A 279 5.38 -7.68 13.02
CA ALA A 279 6.08 -6.39 13.08
C ALA A 279 6.54 -6.04 14.50
N ARG A 280 5.67 -6.21 15.51
CA ARG A 280 6.05 -6.02 16.92
C ARG A 280 7.15 -6.98 17.35
N MET A 281 7.12 -8.24 16.90
CA MET A 281 8.21 -9.19 17.16
C MET A 281 9.55 -8.70 16.60
N HIS A 282 9.58 -8.16 15.38
CA HIS A 282 10.81 -7.63 14.77
C HIS A 282 11.31 -6.33 15.44
N LEU A 283 10.40 -5.47 15.91
CA LEU A 283 10.74 -4.19 16.53
C LEU A 283 11.13 -4.32 18.01
N ASP A 284 10.40 -5.13 18.77
CA ASP A 284 10.48 -5.19 20.23
C ASP A 284 10.77 -6.59 20.78
N LYS A 285 11.13 -7.53 19.91
CA LYS A 285 11.56 -8.90 20.24
C LYS A 285 10.47 -9.65 21.02
N ILE A 286 10.83 -10.36 22.09
CA ILE A 286 9.91 -11.15 22.93
C ILE A 286 8.79 -10.29 23.51
N ALA A 287 9.09 -9.06 23.94
CA ALA A 287 8.08 -8.17 24.49
C ALA A 287 7.02 -7.82 23.43
N GLY A 288 7.46 -7.53 22.21
CA GLY A 288 6.57 -7.26 21.08
C GLY A 288 5.77 -8.48 20.63
N LEU A 289 6.39 -9.67 20.60
CA LEU A 289 5.66 -10.91 20.28
C LEU A 289 4.58 -11.22 21.32
N ARG A 290 4.88 -11.00 22.61
CA ARG A 290 3.93 -11.21 23.72
C ARG A 290 2.72 -10.29 23.60
N GLU A 291 2.96 -9.01 23.33
CA GLU A 291 1.88 -8.05 23.08
C GLU A 291 1.07 -8.42 21.83
N GLY A 292 1.75 -8.69 20.72
CA GLY A 292 1.13 -9.10 19.46
C GLY A 292 0.19 -10.29 19.60
N LEU A 293 0.69 -11.40 20.17
CA LEU A 293 -0.12 -12.61 20.35
C LEU A 293 -1.27 -12.40 21.34
N SER A 294 -1.06 -11.61 22.40
CA SER A 294 -2.13 -11.27 23.34
C SER A 294 -3.24 -10.45 22.66
N THR A 295 -2.88 -9.40 21.90
CA THR A 295 -3.83 -8.56 21.16
C THR A 295 -4.55 -9.37 20.06
N LEU A 296 -3.85 -10.28 19.37
CA LEU A 296 -4.46 -11.18 18.40
C LEU A 296 -5.47 -12.12 19.06
N ALA A 297 -5.12 -12.72 20.21
CA ALA A 297 -6.02 -13.58 20.99
C ALA A 297 -7.30 -12.82 21.39
N THR A 298 -7.14 -11.63 21.97
CA THR A 298 -8.28 -10.79 22.38
C THR A 298 -9.13 -10.36 21.18
N GLY A 299 -8.51 -9.98 20.06
CA GLY A 299 -9.24 -9.61 18.84
C GLY A 299 -10.02 -10.78 18.24
N ALA A 300 -9.41 -11.96 18.16
CA ALA A 300 -10.04 -13.18 17.65
C ALA A 300 -11.21 -13.64 18.54
N GLU A 301 -11.09 -13.52 19.86
CA GLU A 301 -12.18 -13.81 20.80
C GLU A 301 -13.31 -12.79 20.70
N ARG A 302 -12.97 -11.49 20.76
CA ARG A 302 -13.93 -10.39 20.79
C ARG A 302 -14.78 -10.29 19.53
N PHE A 303 -14.15 -10.36 18.36
CA PHE A 303 -14.82 -10.14 17.08
C PHE A 303 -15.26 -11.45 16.41
N GLY A 304 -14.79 -12.59 16.90
CA GLY A 304 -15.29 -13.91 16.55
C GLY A 304 -15.48 -14.14 15.05
N ASP A 305 -16.73 -14.38 14.64
CA ASP A 305 -17.08 -14.66 13.25
C ASP A 305 -17.13 -13.41 12.36
N ASP A 306 -17.15 -12.23 12.97
CA ASP A 306 -17.21 -10.94 12.28
C ASP A 306 -15.81 -10.37 11.96
N ILE A 307 -14.74 -10.96 12.50
CA ILE A 307 -13.37 -10.54 12.14
C ILE A 307 -13.07 -10.88 10.69
N PHE A 308 -12.54 -9.91 9.94
CA PHE A 308 -12.10 -10.13 8.57
C PHE A 308 -10.79 -10.94 8.52
N PRO A 309 -10.52 -11.72 7.48
CA PRO A 309 -11.48 -12.15 6.46
C PRO A 309 -12.48 -13.15 7.05
N THR A 310 -13.73 -13.16 6.56
CA THR A 310 -14.77 -14.09 7.04
C THR A 310 -14.61 -15.52 6.52
N ARG A 311 -13.83 -15.72 5.45
CA ARG A 311 -13.64 -17.05 4.83
C ARG A 311 -12.67 -17.90 5.66
N PRO A 312 -13.04 -19.12 6.10
CA PRO A 312 -12.18 -19.97 6.94
C PRO A 312 -10.80 -20.28 6.35
N LYS A 313 -10.70 -20.47 5.02
CA LYS A 313 -9.42 -20.69 4.33
C LYS A 313 -8.50 -19.47 4.40
N ALA A 314 -9.05 -18.26 4.31
CA ALA A 314 -8.26 -17.02 4.37
C ALA A 314 -7.77 -16.75 5.80
N ARG A 315 -8.59 -17.07 6.82
CA ARG A 315 -8.18 -17.07 8.23
C ARG A 315 -7.02 -18.02 8.48
N ALA A 316 -7.14 -19.26 7.97
CA ALA A 316 -6.06 -20.25 8.06
C ALA A 316 -4.77 -19.77 7.37
N ALA A 317 -4.87 -19.14 6.20
CA ALA A 317 -3.70 -18.59 5.50
C ALA A 317 -2.99 -17.48 6.29
N ALA A 318 -3.73 -16.58 6.94
CA ALA A 318 -3.17 -15.52 7.77
C ALA A 318 -2.42 -16.09 8.99
N LEU A 319 -3.01 -17.08 9.66
CA LEU A 319 -2.39 -17.75 10.80
C LEU A 319 -1.17 -18.58 10.38
N ALA A 320 -1.25 -19.27 9.23
CA ALA A 320 -0.15 -20.04 8.66
C ALA A 320 1.05 -19.13 8.34
N TRP A 321 0.80 -17.98 7.71
CA TRP A 321 1.83 -16.98 7.42
C TRP A 321 2.51 -16.49 8.70
N MET A 322 1.74 -16.10 9.73
CA MET A 322 2.30 -15.65 11.01
C MET A 322 3.11 -16.75 11.69
N GLY A 323 2.58 -17.97 11.75
CA GLY A 323 3.26 -19.11 12.35
C GLY A 323 4.60 -19.41 11.70
N THR A 324 4.66 -19.33 10.36
CA THR A 324 5.92 -19.49 9.60
C THR A 324 6.91 -18.39 9.92
N ARG A 325 6.47 -17.13 10.00
CA ARG A 325 7.36 -16.02 10.40
C ARG A 325 7.89 -16.18 11.81
N ILE A 326 7.06 -16.58 12.78
CA ILE A 326 7.51 -16.85 14.14
C ILE A 326 8.53 -18.00 14.14
N GLU A 327 8.29 -19.10 13.44
CA GLU A 327 9.24 -20.22 13.38
C GLU A 327 10.60 -19.84 12.77
N GLU A 328 10.60 -19.08 11.68
CA GLU A 328 11.81 -18.71 10.95
C GLU A 328 12.60 -17.58 11.64
N ASP A 329 11.91 -16.55 12.13
CA ASP A 329 12.55 -15.32 12.59
C ASP A 329 12.89 -15.37 14.10
N LEU A 330 12.08 -16.05 14.92
CA LEU A 330 12.25 -16.09 16.38
C LEU A 330 13.65 -16.53 16.85
N PRO A 331 14.31 -17.54 16.26
CA PRO A 331 15.66 -17.95 16.68
C PRO A 331 16.72 -16.84 16.54
N SER A 332 16.52 -15.90 15.60
CA SER A 332 17.41 -14.75 15.40
C SER A 332 17.12 -13.62 16.39
N ILE A 333 15.89 -13.57 16.91
CA ILE A 333 15.38 -12.51 17.79
C ILE A 333 15.60 -12.86 19.27
N ALA A 334 15.42 -14.11 19.65
CA ALA A 334 15.50 -14.57 21.04
C ALA A 334 15.89 -16.04 21.19
N LYS A 335 17.07 -16.28 21.77
CA LYS A 335 17.54 -17.65 22.14
C LYS A 335 17.09 -18.07 23.53
N SER A 336 16.77 -17.11 24.39
CA SER A 336 16.21 -17.31 25.73
C SER A 336 15.27 -16.17 26.10
N ALA A 337 14.33 -16.44 26.99
CA ALA A 337 13.38 -15.46 27.52
C ALA A 337 13.02 -15.75 28.99
N PRO A 338 12.56 -14.75 29.76
CA PRO A 338 12.01 -14.96 31.10
C PRO A 338 10.89 -16.00 31.11
N GLU A 339 10.83 -16.82 32.16
CA GLU A 339 9.82 -17.88 32.28
C GLU A 339 8.38 -17.33 32.24
N GLU A 340 8.14 -16.16 32.83
CA GLU A 340 6.82 -15.51 32.80
C GLU A 340 6.42 -15.09 31.39
N ASP A 341 7.36 -14.60 30.57
CA ASP A 341 7.08 -14.22 29.19
C ASP A 341 6.75 -15.45 28.34
N LEU A 342 7.48 -16.55 28.52
CA LEU A 342 7.18 -17.82 27.83
C LEU A 342 5.82 -18.37 28.23
N LYS A 343 5.45 -18.34 29.52
CA LYS A 343 4.12 -18.72 29.99
C LYS A 343 3.01 -17.87 29.35
N ALA A 344 3.20 -16.55 29.30
CA ALA A 344 2.24 -15.63 28.68
C ALA A 344 2.09 -15.86 27.16
N LEU A 345 3.20 -16.13 26.47
CA LEU A 345 3.20 -16.48 25.05
C LEU A 345 2.44 -17.78 24.79
N HIS A 346 2.71 -18.85 25.55
CA HIS A 346 1.97 -20.11 25.44
C HIS A 346 0.48 -19.93 25.72
N ALA A 347 0.11 -19.20 26.78
CA ALA A 347 -1.29 -18.90 27.08
C ALA A 347 -2.00 -18.14 25.95
N SER A 348 -1.31 -17.20 25.30
CA SER A 348 -1.85 -16.46 24.15
C SER A 348 -2.06 -17.37 22.95
N VAL A 349 -1.12 -18.29 22.66
CA VAL A 349 -1.26 -19.28 21.59
C VAL A 349 -2.44 -20.22 21.84
N ASP A 350 -2.62 -20.71 23.07
CA ASP A 350 -3.75 -21.56 23.44
C ASP A 350 -5.10 -20.81 23.30
N ALA A 351 -5.12 -19.52 23.68
CA ALA A 351 -6.29 -18.66 23.50
C ALA A 351 -6.63 -18.44 22.01
N ILE A 352 -5.64 -18.24 21.15
CA ILE A 352 -5.82 -18.14 19.69
C ILE A 352 -6.35 -19.47 19.13
N GLU A 353 -5.78 -20.61 19.53
CA GLU A 353 -6.23 -21.94 19.08
C GLU A 353 -7.69 -22.18 19.46
N LYS A 354 -8.09 -21.82 20.68
CA LYS A 354 -9.48 -21.89 21.14
C LYS A 354 -10.39 -20.93 20.37
N ALA A 355 -10.01 -19.66 20.21
CA ALA A 355 -10.84 -18.65 19.57
C ALA A 355 -11.05 -18.90 18.06
N MET A 356 -10.06 -19.50 17.40
CA MET A 356 -10.10 -19.81 15.96
C MET A 356 -10.57 -21.23 15.64
N GLY A 357 -10.77 -22.07 16.67
CA GLY A 357 -11.33 -23.42 16.54
C GLY A 357 -12.70 -23.39 15.86
N GLY A 358 -12.83 -24.12 14.75
CA GLY A 358 -14.05 -24.14 13.93
C GLY A 358 -14.26 -22.91 13.03
N ARG A 359 -13.48 -21.83 13.22
CA ARG A 359 -13.54 -20.58 12.43
C ARG A 359 -12.52 -20.51 11.31
N ALA A 360 -11.36 -21.13 11.49
CA ALA A 360 -10.34 -21.29 10.45
C ALA A 360 -10.38 -22.70 9.87
N ALA A 361 -10.06 -22.84 8.58
CA ALA A 361 -10.03 -24.14 7.91
C ALA A 361 -8.88 -25.05 8.40
N SER A 362 -7.85 -24.46 9.00
CA SER A 362 -6.70 -25.14 9.62
C SER A 362 -6.09 -24.24 10.69
N LEU A 363 -5.50 -24.86 11.71
CA LEU A 363 -4.77 -24.19 12.79
C LEU A 363 -3.27 -24.51 12.79
N GLU A 364 -2.74 -25.12 11.71
CA GLU A 364 -1.32 -25.49 11.60
C GLU A 364 -0.37 -24.32 11.85
N GLY A 365 -0.75 -23.10 11.45
CA GLY A 365 0.03 -21.89 11.75
C GLY A 365 0.18 -21.61 13.24
N VAL A 366 -0.90 -21.78 14.00
CA VAL A 366 -0.90 -21.60 15.47
C VAL A 366 -0.07 -22.71 16.13
N GLN A 367 -0.18 -23.94 15.63
CA GLN A 367 0.59 -25.09 16.10
C GLN A 367 2.09 -24.95 15.82
N ARG A 368 2.45 -24.37 14.66
CA ARG A 368 3.82 -24.02 14.30
C ARG A 368 4.40 -22.98 15.26
N ALA A 369 3.65 -21.91 15.55
CA ALA A 369 4.06 -20.91 16.55
C ALA A 369 4.29 -21.55 17.92
N ARG A 370 3.40 -22.47 18.36
CA ARG A 370 3.60 -23.26 19.59
C ARG A 370 4.92 -24.04 19.57
N GLY A 371 5.20 -24.73 18.47
CA GLY A 371 6.45 -25.48 18.27
C GLY A 371 7.69 -24.59 18.39
N ALA A 372 7.68 -23.44 17.72
CA ALA A 372 8.77 -22.47 17.77
C ALA A 372 9.04 -21.98 19.20
N LEU A 373 7.99 -21.66 19.96
CA LEU A 373 8.11 -21.19 21.35
C LEU A 373 8.71 -22.24 22.29
N MET A 374 8.42 -23.53 22.08
CA MET A 374 9.03 -24.62 22.86
C MET A 374 10.55 -24.73 22.68
N SER A 375 11.12 -24.16 21.61
CA SER A 375 12.56 -24.14 21.37
C SER A 375 13.30 -23.01 22.11
N VAL A 376 12.57 -22.02 22.63
CA VAL A 376 13.16 -20.89 23.37
C VAL A 376 13.50 -21.33 24.79
N LYS A 377 14.76 -21.14 25.18
CA LYS A 377 15.23 -21.54 26.51
C LYS A 377 14.73 -20.58 27.59
N THR A 378 14.47 -21.10 28.79
CA THR A 378 14.21 -20.25 29.95
C THR A 378 15.50 -19.55 30.38
N GLU A 379 15.44 -18.23 30.53
CA GLU A 379 16.53 -17.45 31.12
C GLU A 379 16.48 -17.59 32.65
N LYS A 380 17.60 -17.97 33.26
CA LYS A 380 17.70 -18.01 34.73
C LYS A 380 17.66 -16.58 35.27
N PRO A 381 16.87 -16.30 36.32
CA PRO A 381 16.81 -14.97 36.92
C PRO A 381 18.22 -14.53 37.31
N LYS A 382 18.71 -13.47 36.67
CA LYS A 382 19.95 -12.82 37.12
C LYS A 382 19.62 -12.10 38.42
N PRO A 383 20.36 -12.32 39.53
CA PRO A 383 20.10 -11.61 40.77
C PRO A 383 20.13 -10.11 40.49
N ALA A 384 19.01 -9.45 40.82
CA ALA A 384 18.86 -8.03 40.61
C ALA A 384 20.00 -7.32 41.33
N LYS A 385 20.86 -6.64 40.55
CA LYS A 385 21.83 -5.70 41.13
C LYS A 385 20.98 -4.63 41.84
N PRO A 386 21.17 -4.35 43.14
CA PRO A 386 20.40 -3.34 43.84
C PRO A 386 20.49 -2.03 43.06
N ALA A 387 19.32 -1.48 42.71
CA ALA A 387 19.23 -0.16 42.13
C ALA A 387 19.96 0.80 43.08
N ALA A 388 20.99 1.48 42.56
CA ALA A 388 21.61 2.58 43.28
C ALA A 388 20.52 3.61 43.60
N PRO A 389 20.46 4.14 44.83
CA PRO A 389 19.38 5.01 45.24
C PRO A 389 19.30 6.23 44.33
N ALA A 390 18.12 6.45 43.78
CA ALA A 390 17.77 7.66 43.05
C ALA A 390 18.09 8.88 43.92
N ALA A 391 18.92 9.79 43.40
CA ALA A 391 19.18 11.07 44.05
C ALA A 391 17.85 11.83 44.21
N ALA A 392 17.61 12.30 45.43
CA ALA A 392 16.37 12.96 45.84
C ALA A 392 16.05 14.22 45.01
N PRO A 393 14.77 14.48 44.68
CA PRO A 393 14.34 15.78 44.18
C PRO A 393 14.29 16.79 45.35
N LYS A 394 14.96 17.93 45.16
CA LYS A 394 14.91 19.08 46.08
C LYS A 394 13.53 19.77 45.97
N PRO A 395 12.96 20.35 47.04
CA PRO A 395 11.54 20.73 47.07
C PRO A 395 11.25 21.96 46.19
N ALA A 396 10.18 21.89 45.41
CA ALA A 396 9.59 23.04 44.74
C ALA A 396 8.72 23.83 45.74
N ALA A 397 9.12 25.07 46.03
CA ALA A 397 8.19 26.09 46.50
C ALA A 397 7.46 26.67 45.28
N GLY A 398 6.14 26.73 45.36
CA GLY A 398 5.26 26.99 44.23
C GLY A 398 5.38 28.39 43.62
N ALA A 399 5.24 28.44 42.30
CA ALA A 399 4.66 29.57 41.58
C ALA A 399 4.12 29.03 40.25
N ALA A 400 2.93 29.50 39.88
CA ALA A 400 2.11 29.01 38.79
C ALA A 400 2.86 28.82 37.45
N ALA A 401 2.61 27.68 36.80
CA ALA A 401 3.13 27.39 35.47
C ALA A 401 2.34 28.15 34.41
N THR A 402 2.95 29.15 33.79
CA THR A 402 2.63 29.56 32.42
C THR A 402 3.17 28.52 31.43
N PRO A 403 2.45 28.17 30.35
CA PRO A 403 2.89 27.18 29.38
C PRO A 403 4.14 27.68 28.62
N LYS A 404 5.22 26.89 28.66
CA LYS A 404 6.44 27.16 27.91
C LYS A 404 6.22 26.81 26.44
N ALA A 405 6.36 27.82 25.57
CA ALA A 405 6.27 27.71 24.13
C ALA A 405 7.23 26.64 23.57
N ALA A 406 6.73 25.89 22.58
CA ALA A 406 7.51 24.97 21.76
C ALA A 406 8.71 25.70 21.13
N ALA A 407 9.85 25.02 21.09
CA ALA A 407 11.01 25.51 20.34
C ALA A 407 10.62 25.66 18.86
N PRO A 408 11.08 26.74 18.17
CA PRO A 408 10.76 26.95 16.77
C PRO A 408 11.33 25.80 15.92
N PRO A 409 10.66 25.45 14.80
CA PRO A 409 11.17 24.47 13.86
C PRO A 409 12.55 24.90 13.33
N PRO A 410 13.43 23.94 12.98
CA PRO A 410 14.70 24.29 12.34
C PRO A 410 14.41 25.07 11.05
N PRO A 411 15.30 26.00 10.65
CA PRO A 411 15.13 26.74 9.41
C PRO A 411 15.02 25.77 8.23
N PRO A 412 14.23 26.10 7.20
CA PRO A 412 14.20 25.31 5.97
C PRO A 412 15.63 25.18 5.45
N ALA A 413 15.97 23.96 5.01
CA ALA A 413 17.24 23.70 4.34
C ALA A 413 17.42 24.74 3.24
N ALA A 414 18.54 25.47 3.27
CA ALA A 414 18.85 26.41 2.22
C ALA A 414 18.86 25.65 0.89
N ALA A 415 18.07 26.10 -0.08
CA ALA A 415 18.09 25.55 -1.42
C ALA A 415 19.53 25.64 -1.96
N VAL A 416 20.00 24.55 -2.57
CA VAL A 416 21.30 24.53 -3.22
C VAL A 416 21.27 25.57 -4.35
N PRO A 417 22.26 26.48 -4.46
CA PRO A 417 22.29 27.45 -5.55
C PRO A 417 22.30 26.72 -6.92
N PRO A 418 21.51 27.16 -7.92
CA PRO A 418 21.47 26.53 -9.24
C PRO A 418 22.84 26.41 -9.91
N GLU A 419 23.75 27.34 -9.64
CA GLU A 419 25.13 27.30 -10.14
C GLU A 419 25.94 26.14 -9.54
N LEU A 420 25.62 25.75 -8.31
CA LEU A 420 26.25 24.62 -7.63
C LEU A 420 25.72 23.29 -8.18
N GLU A 421 24.41 23.20 -8.48
CA GLU A 421 23.81 22.03 -9.13
C GLU A 421 24.45 21.77 -10.51
N SER A 422 24.59 22.83 -11.33
CA SER A 422 25.25 22.72 -12.64
C SER A 422 26.72 22.30 -12.52
N LEU A 423 27.45 22.78 -11.50
CA LEU A 423 28.83 22.37 -11.25
C LEU A 423 28.93 20.89 -10.86
N VAL A 424 28.00 20.40 -10.03
CA VAL A 424 27.93 18.97 -9.66
C VAL A 424 27.72 18.10 -10.89
N GLU A 425 26.80 18.47 -11.77
CA GLU A 425 26.54 17.75 -13.03
C GLU A 425 27.80 17.69 -13.91
N GLN A 426 28.49 18.82 -14.10
CA GLN A 426 29.73 18.88 -14.90
C GLN A 426 30.85 18.03 -14.30
N MET A 427 31.00 18.02 -12.97
CA MET A 427 32.01 17.20 -12.31
C MET A 427 31.71 15.70 -12.44
N LEU A 428 30.44 15.30 -12.39
CA LEU A 428 30.03 13.90 -12.60
C LEU A 428 30.25 13.47 -14.05
N GLU A 429 29.94 14.33 -15.02
CA GLU A 429 30.20 14.07 -16.45
C GLU A 429 31.70 13.88 -16.70
N GLN A 430 32.55 14.78 -16.21
CA GLN A 430 34.01 14.65 -16.32
C GLN A 430 34.52 13.38 -15.63
N ALA A 431 33.97 13.01 -14.47
CA ALA A 431 34.36 11.78 -13.79
C ALA A 431 34.03 10.53 -14.61
N ASN A 432 32.90 10.54 -15.32
CA ASN A 432 32.48 9.46 -16.21
C ASN A 432 33.37 9.38 -17.44
N ASP A 433 33.74 10.51 -18.05
CA ASP A 433 34.66 10.55 -19.19
C ASP A 433 36.05 10.01 -18.82
N ILE A 434 36.56 10.37 -17.63
CA ILE A 434 37.84 9.85 -17.12
C ILE A 434 37.74 8.33 -16.88
N SER A 435 36.63 7.87 -16.30
CA SER A 435 36.37 6.46 -15.97
C SER A 435 36.15 5.59 -17.21
N ALA A 436 35.67 6.14 -18.33
CA ALA A 436 35.52 5.42 -19.59
C ALA A 436 36.85 4.89 -20.16
N ALA A 437 37.99 5.48 -19.75
CA ALA A 437 39.34 4.99 -20.07
C ALA A 437 39.90 3.99 -19.03
N GLY A 438 39.12 3.66 -18.00
CA GLY A 438 39.50 2.91 -16.80
C GLY A 438 39.38 3.79 -15.54
N ASP A 439 38.90 3.22 -14.43
CA ASP A 439 38.83 3.97 -13.18
C ASP A 439 40.22 4.38 -12.68
N THR A 440 40.32 5.61 -12.20
CA THR A 440 41.54 6.19 -11.65
C THR A 440 41.26 6.79 -10.28
N ALA A 441 42.32 7.06 -9.51
CA ALA A 441 42.21 7.79 -8.25
C ALA A 441 41.47 9.14 -8.43
N ILE A 442 41.62 9.79 -9.60
CA ILE A 442 41.02 11.09 -9.91
C ILE A 442 39.52 10.96 -10.17
N SER A 443 39.07 9.98 -10.98
CA SER A 443 37.64 9.79 -11.25
C SER A 443 36.86 9.48 -9.98
N LEU A 444 37.40 8.59 -9.13
CA LEU A 444 36.80 8.20 -7.86
C LEU A 444 36.68 9.38 -6.89
N ARG A 445 37.71 10.22 -6.82
CA ARG A 445 37.73 11.44 -5.99
C ARG A 445 36.71 12.47 -6.47
N LEU A 446 36.68 12.73 -7.78
CA LEU A 446 35.82 13.77 -8.37
C LEU A 446 34.33 13.51 -8.10
N ARG A 447 33.90 12.23 -8.16
CA ARG A 447 32.54 11.81 -7.80
C ARG A 447 32.16 12.15 -6.35
N ARG A 448 33.08 11.93 -5.39
CA ARG A 448 32.83 12.24 -3.98
C ARG A 448 32.73 13.74 -3.76
N GLN A 449 33.62 14.51 -4.38
CA GLN A 449 33.59 15.97 -4.29
C GLN A 449 32.29 16.55 -4.86
N ALA A 450 31.82 16.02 -6.00
CA ALA A 450 30.55 16.42 -6.60
C ALA A 450 29.37 16.09 -5.67
N MET A 451 29.23 14.83 -5.24
CA MET A 451 28.08 14.39 -4.43
C MET A 451 28.05 14.98 -3.01
N TRP A 452 29.21 15.28 -2.43
CA TRP A 452 29.32 15.87 -1.09
C TRP A 452 29.53 17.37 -1.12
N MET A 453 29.29 18.04 -2.26
CA MET A 453 29.34 19.49 -2.33
C MET A 453 28.27 20.14 -1.44
N ALA A 454 27.10 19.50 -1.32
CA ALA A 454 26.00 19.90 -0.42
C ALA A 454 25.63 18.76 0.53
N GLU A 455 25.62 19.03 1.84
CA GLU A 455 25.27 18.06 2.88
C GLU A 455 23.77 17.75 2.91
N PRO A 456 23.36 16.54 3.35
CA PRO A 456 21.94 16.21 3.43
C PRO A 456 21.30 16.95 4.60
N SER A 457 20.04 17.32 4.45
CA SER A 457 19.30 18.06 5.48
C SER A 457 19.08 17.20 6.72
N ILE A 458 19.08 17.80 7.91
CA ILE A 458 18.78 17.08 9.16
C ILE A 458 17.26 17.08 9.36
N LEU A 459 16.65 15.89 9.46
CA LEU A 459 15.24 15.73 9.77
C LEU A 459 14.97 15.93 11.27
N GLN A 460 15.71 15.20 12.12
CA GLN A 460 15.60 15.32 13.58
C GLN A 460 16.85 14.75 14.28
N GLY A 461 17.51 15.55 15.12
CA GLY A 461 18.67 15.10 15.88
C GLY A 461 19.84 14.66 14.98
N ARG A 462 20.13 13.35 14.94
CA ARG A 462 21.18 12.74 14.08
C ARG A 462 20.61 12.02 12.85
N LYS A 463 19.33 12.24 12.54
CA LYS A 463 18.63 11.63 11.40
C LYS A 463 18.69 12.57 10.19
N TYR A 464 19.25 12.12 9.08
CA TYR A 464 19.49 12.89 7.86
C TYR A 464 18.54 12.48 6.75
N ASP A 465 18.16 13.43 5.90
CA ASP A 465 17.30 13.25 4.73
C ASP A 465 18.09 12.63 3.56
N CYS A 466 18.55 11.40 3.75
CA CYS A 466 19.28 10.60 2.75
C CYS A 466 18.93 9.11 2.96
N GLU A 467 19.50 8.22 2.16
CA GLU A 467 19.28 6.77 2.25
C GLU A 467 20.62 6.03 2.39
N SER A 468 20.64 4.99 3.23
CA SER A 468 21.72 4.01 3.30
C SER A 468 21.36 2.73 2.52
N LEU A 469 22.35 1.89 2.23
CA LEU A 469 22.11 0.58 1.60
C LEU A 469 21.21 -0.32 2.47
N GLY A 470 20.19 -0.91 1.84
CA GLY A 470 19.42 -2.03 2.38
C GLY A 470 20.23 -3.33 2.53
N MET A 471 19.63 -4.41 3.06
CA MET A 471 20.37 -5.66 3.39
C MET A 471 21.12 -6.19 2.20
N LYS A 472 20.38 -6.30 1.09
CA LYS A 472 20.77 -7.14 -0.01
C LYS A 472 21.88 -6.49 -0.83
N PRO A 473 21.78 -5.22 -1.28
CA PRO A 473 22.93 -4.58 -1.92
C PRO A 473 24.15 -4.57 -0.98
N ARG A 474 23.93 -4.45 0.34
CA ARG A 474 25.03 -4.54 1.32
C ARG A 474 25.66 -5.94 1.40
N MET A 475 24.86 -7.00 1.39
CA MET A 475 25.33 -8.40 1.37
C MET A 475 25.99 -8.77 0.04
N GLU A 476 25.50 -8.21 -1.06
CA GLU A 476 26.07 -8.36 -2.39
C GLU A 476 27.48 -7.76 -2.44
N VAL A 477 27.61 -6.48 -2.08
CA VAL A 477 28.91 -5.77 -2.01
C VAL A 477 29.86 -6.44 -1.02
N ASP A 478 29.38 -6.84 0.17
CA ASP A 478 30.16 -7.59 1.15
C ASP A 478 30.59 -8.98 0.62
N GLY A 479 29.74 -9.63 -0.18
CA GLY A 479 30.04 -10.90 -0.84
C GLY A 479 31.16 -10.76 -1.88
N ILE A 480 31.08 -9.75 -2.75
CA ILE A 480 32.11 -9.42 -3.76
C ILE A 480 33.42 -9.07 -3.04
N PHE A 481 33.36 -8.27 -1.97
CA PHE A 481 34.52 -7.94 -1.12
C PHE A 481 35.18 -9.18 -0.53
N LYS A 482 34.39 -10.12 0.01
CA LYS A 482 34.91 -11.38 0.57
C LYS A 482 35.56 -12.29 -0.48
N LYS A 483 35.04 -12.28 -1.70
CA LYS A 483 35.62 -13.00 -2.84
C LYS A 483 36.86 -12.33 -3.42
N LYS A 484 37.16 -11.09 -3.01
CA LYS A 484 38.28 -10.28 -3.52
C LYS A 484 38.19 -9.99 -5.02
N GLU A 485 36.97 -9.92 -5.54
CA GLU A 485 36.68 -9.55 -6.93
C GLU A 485 36.76 -8.01 -7.05
N TRP A 486 37.97 -7.46 -6.95
CA TRP A 486 38.18 -6.02 -6.73
C TRP A 486 37.62 -5.13 -7.85
N GLY A 487 37.67 -5.58 -9.11
CA GLY A 487 37.19 -4.79 -10.24
C GLY A 487 35.68 -4.68 -10.23
N GLU A 488 35.02 -5.82 -9.99
CA GLU A 488 33.58 -5.88 -9.78
C GLU A 488 33.17 -5.10 -8.53
N LEU A 489 33.97 -5.11 -7.47
CA LEU A 489 33.69 -4.35 -6.26
C LEU A 489 33.72 -2.84 -6.51
N ILE A 490 34.73 -2.33 -7.24
CA ILE A 490 34.78 -0.91 -7.63
C ILE A 490 33.56 -0.60 -8.49
N GLN A 491 33.33 -1.35 -9.57
CA GLN A 491 32.19 -1.11 -10.45
C GLN A 491 30.86 -1.07 -9.67
N ARG A 492 30.62 -2.07 -8.83
CA ARG A 492 29.36 -2.19 -8.09
C ARG A 492 29.17 -1.10 -7.05
N THR A 493 30.25 -0.72 -6.36
CA THR A 493 30.18 0.39 -5.38
C THR A 493 29.96 1.73 -6.06
N GLU A 494 30.55 1.96 -7.24
CA GLU A 494 30.36 3.18 -8.02
C GLU A 494 28.97 3.25 -8.69
N GLU A 495 28.38 2.12 -9.10
CA GLU A 495 26.98 2.07 -9.57
C GLU A 495 25.98 2.47 -8.48
N LEU A 496 26.25 2.09 -7.23
CA LEU A 496 25.36 2.37 -6.10
C LEU A 496 25.58 3.77 -5.52
N PHE A 497 26.79 4.32 -5.63
CA PHE A 497 27.18 5.56 -4.96
C PHE A 497 26.28 6.77 -5.27
N PRO A 498 25.85 7.04 -6.52
CA PRO A 498 24.98 8.19 -6.83
C PRO A 498 23.64 8.16 -6.09
N SER A 499 23.07 6.98 -5.89
CA SER A 499 21.80 6.80 -5.18
C SER A 499 21.97 6.78 -3.65
N TYR A 500 23.16 6.41 -3.17
CA TYR A 500 23.46 6.28 -1.74
C TYR A 500 24.77 7.00 -1.34
N PRO A 501 24.93 8.29 -1.66
CA PRO A 501 26.21 8.99 -1.50
C PRO A 501 26.64 9.10 -0.04
N TYR A 502 25.68 9.00 0.89
CA TYR A 502 25.90 9.08 2.33
C TYR A 502 26.00 7.71 3.02
N CYS A 503 25.96 6.61 2.27
CA CYS A 503 26.40 5.31 2.78
C CYS A 503 27.93 5.25 2.73
N LEU A 504 28.58 5.68 3.80
CA LEU A 504 30.05 5.84 3.83
C LEU A 504 30.79 4.52 3.62
N ASP A 505 30.17 3.40 3.99
CA ASP A 505 30.65 2.05 3.72
C ASP A 505 30.96 1.80 2.23
N LEU A 506 30.17 2.35 1.29
CA LEU A 506 30.46 2.23 -0.15
C LEU A 506 31.82 2.80 -0.50
N THR A 507 32.14 3.98 0.03
CA THR A 507 33.42 4.64 -0.24
C THR A 507 34.57 3.92 0.46
N VAL A 508 34.33 3.29 1.62
CA VAL A 508 35.33 2.44 2.29
C VAL A 508 35.61 1.16 1.49
N TRP A 509 34.60 0.50 0.95
CA TRP A 509 34.79 -0.68 0.09
C TRP A 509 35.51 -0.31 -1.21
N ALA A 510 35.10 0.79 -1.86
CA ALA A 510 35.76 1.31 -3.04
C ALA A 510 37.24 1.65 -2.74
N GLY A 511 37.54 2.29 -1.61
CA GLY A 511 38.90 2.61 -1.20
C GLY A 511 39.77 1.37 -0.98
N LYS A 512 39.24 0.34 -0.31
CA LYS A 512 39.94 -0.94 -0.11
C LYS A 512 40.19 -1.69 -1.42
N ALA A 513 39.21 -1.69 -2.33
CA ALA A 513 39.34 -2.32 -3.64
C ALA A 513 40.33 -1.55 -4.55
N ALA A 514 40.29 -0.22 -4.49
CA ALA A 514 41.18 0.65 -5.26
C ALA A 514 42.63 0.54 -4.79
N ALA A 515 42.89 0.33 -3.49
CA ALA A 515 44.22 0.02 -2.98
C ALA A 515 44.85 -1.18 -3.72
N GLU A 516 44.05 -2.22 -3.95
CA GLU A 516 44.50 -3.49 -4.53
C GLU A 516 44.66 -3.41 -6.07
N LEU A 517 43.83 -2.63 -6.77
CA LEU A 517 43.85 -2.55 -8.24
C LEU A 517 44.59 -1.35 -8.81
N LEU A 518 44.47 -0.19 -8.16
CA LEU A 518 44.94 1.10 -8.64
C LEU A 518 46.12 1.63 -7.81
N GLY A 519 46.43 0.96 -6.70
CA GLY A 519 47.50 1.32 -5.76
C GLY A 519 47.03 2.22 -4.61
N GLU A 520 47.93 2.40 -3.64
CA GLU A 520 47.65 3.12 -2.38
C GLU A 520 47.21 4.58 -2.60
N GLU A 521 47.65 5.22 -3.67
CA GLU A 521 47.23 6.59 -4.00
C GLU A 521 45.71 6.71 -4.17
N ALA A 522 45.07 5.71 -4.79
CA ALA A 522 43.63 5.70 -4.99
C ALA A 522 42.85 5.47 -3.67
N ALA A 523 43.39 4.63 -2.79
CA ALA A 523 42.85 4.43 -1.45
C ALA A 523 42.94 5.72 -0.62
N LEU A 524 44.10 6.38 -0.64
CA LEU A 524 44.32 7.67 0.02
C LEU A 524 43.40 8.76 -0.54
N ALA A 525 43.14 8.77 -1.84
CA ALA A 525 42.21 9.72 -2.44
C ALA A 525 40.81 9.59 -1.83
N LEU A 526 40.23 8.38 -1.80
CA LEU A 526 38.91 8.14 -1.21
C LEU A 526 38.88 8.34 0.32
N ALA A 527 39.96 7.94 1.00
CA ALA A 527 40.10 8.18 2.43
C ALA A 527 40.11 9.67 2.77
N SER A 528 40.83 10.48 1.98
CA SER A 528 40.94 11.92 2.19
C SER A 528 39.58 12.63 2.05
N GLU A 529 38.74 12.20 1.10
CA GLU A 529 37.39 12.75 0.94
C GLU A 529 36.48 12.39 2.13
N LEU A 530 36.55 11.14 2.61
CA LEU A 530 35.82 10.72 3.81
C LEU A 530 36.28 11.44 5.08
N VAL A 531 37.60 11.69 5.21
CA VAL A 531 38.15 12.48 6.30
C VAL A 531 37.68 13.94 6.22
N ALA A 532 37.73 14.56 5.04
CA ALA A 532 37.24 15.92 4.83
C ALA A 532 35.74 16.04 5.18
N LEU A 533 34.91 15.10 4.71
CA LEU A 533 33.50 15.04 5.07
C LEU A 533 33.31 14.86 6.59
N SER A 534 34.10 14.01 7.24
CA SER A 534 34.01 13.80 8.70
C SER A 534 34.38 15.04 9.53
N VAL A 535 35.22 15.93 8.99
CA VAL A 535 35.62 17.18 9.64
C VAL A 535 34.51 18.21 9.47
N ARG A 536 33.94 18.33 8.27
CA ARG A 536 32.84 19.27 7.97
C ARG A 536 31.52 18.86 8.63
N ALA A 537 31.22 17.56 8.64
CA ALA A 537 29.99 16.97 9.17
C ALA A 537 30.28 15.86 10.21
N PRO A 538 30.80 16.19 11.41
CA PRO A 538 31.23 15.19 12.40
C PRO A 538 30.09 14.31 12.92
N ASN A 539 28.85 14.82 12.89
CA ASN A 539 27.67 14.08 13.32
C ASN A 539 27.20 13.05 12.28
N LEU A 540 27.62 13.18 11.01
CA LEU A 540 27.25 12.27 9.92
C LEU A 540 27.81 10.86 10.17
N LEU A 541 29.03 10.75 10.71
CA LEU A 541 29.64 9.46 11.07
C LEU A 541 28.83 8.66 12.11
N ARG A 542 28.02 9.35 12.92
CA ARG A 542 27.15 8.75 13.94
C ARG A 542 25.68 8.99 13.63
N GLY A 543 25.41 9.40 12.40
CA GLY A 543 24.11 9.73 11.88
C GLY A 543 23.40 8.51 11.33
N THR A 544 22.10 8.66 11.16
CA THR A 544 21.26 7.69 10.47
C THR A 544 20.60 8.34 9.27
N ASP A 545 20.23 7.52 8.29
CA ASP A 545 19.42 7.92 7.14
C ASP A 545 17.97 8.24 7.55
N ARG A 546 17.10 8.56 6.57
CA ARG A 546 15.68 8.90 6.78
C ARG A 546 14.87 7.73 7.36
N ASN A 547 15.43 6.53 7.39
CA ASN A 547 14.83 5.29 7.87
C ASN A 547 15.49 4.77 9.17
N GLY A 548 16.49 5.48 9.71
CA GLY A 548 17.17 5.10 10.95
C GLY A 548 18.35 4.13 10.77
N ASN A 549 18.74 3.80 9.54
CA ASN A 549 19.93 2.98 9.28
C ASN A 549 21.20 3.81 9.47
N PRO A 550 22.27 3.25 10.06
CA PRO A 550 23.53 3.97 10.21
C PRO A 550 24.11 4.35 8.84
N LEU A 551 24.62 5.58 8.73
CA LEU A 551 25.34 6.05 7.54
C LEU A 551 26.75 5.46 7.44
N ALA A 552 27.30 5.01 8.57
CA ALA A 552 28.62 4.38 8.66
C ALA A 552 28.62 3.21 9.65
N SER A 553 29.12 2.05 9.21
CA SER A 553 29.38 0.91 10.08
C SER A 553 30.49 1.18 11.10
N LYS A 554 30.71 0.22 12.01
CA LYS A 554 31.82 0.31 12.96
C LYS A 554 33.16 0.27 12.21
N GLU A 555 33.27 -0.63 11.25
CA GLU A 555 34.44 -0.86 10.42
C GLU A 555 34.74 0.35 9.53
N ALA A 556 33.71 0.98 8.97
CA ALA A 556 33.86 2.22 8.22
C ALA A 556 34.39 3.36 9.11
N ARG A 557 33.84 3.51 10.32
CA ARG A 557 34.32 4.52 11.28
C ARG A 557 35.76 4.26 11.72
N GLU A 558 36.14 3.02 11.93
CA GLU A 558 37.52 2.64 12.28
C GLU A 558 38.48 2.99 11.13
N TRP A 559 38.16 2.59 9.90
CA TRP A 559 38.97 2.91 8.72
C TRP A 559 39.13 4.43 8.49
N ILE A 560 38.06 5.21 8.67
CA ILE A 560 38.13 6.68 8.57
C ILE A 560 39.04 7.25 9.67
N ASN A 561 38.94 6.75 10.90
CA ASN A 561 39.77 7.23 12.01
C ASN A 561 41.25 6.86 11.84
N GLU A 562 41.56 5.69 11.28
CA GLU A 562 42.94 5.28 10.95
C GLU A 562 43.59 6.28 9.98
N HIS A 563 42.86 6.69 8.95
CA HIS A 563 43.36 7.64 7.94
C HIS A 563 43.35 9.10 8.43
N ARG A 564 42.57 9.41 9.48
CA ARG A 564 42.59 10.73 10.13
C ARG A 564 43.91 11.00 10.84
N GLY A 565 44.60 9.95 11.33
CA GLY A 565 45.89 10.05 12.01
C GLY A 565 47.11 9.98 11.08
N ALA A 566 46.93 9.54 9.83
CA ALA A 566 48.02 9.39 8.85
C ALA A 566 48.33 10.68 8.06
N GLY A 567 47.52 11.73 8.21
CA GLY A 567 47.65 13.02 7.55
C GLY A 567 47.98 14.20 8.47
N ALA A 568 48.55 13.94 9.65
CA ALA A 568 49.07 14.96 10.56
C ALA A 568 50.58 15.17 10.37
#